data_AF-A0A820P542-F1
#
_entry.id   AF-A0A820P542-F1
#
_cell.length_a   1.000
_cell.length_b   1.000
_cell.length_c   1.000
_cell.angle_alpha   90.00
_cell.angle_beta   90.00
_cell.angle_gamma   90.00
#
_symmetry.space_group_name_H-M   'P 1'
#
loop_
_entity.id
_entity.type
_entity.pdbx_description
1 polymer ?
#
loop_
_entity_poly.entity_id
_entity_poly.type
_entity_poly.pdbx_seq_one_letter_code
_entity_poly.pdbx_strand_id
1 'polypeptide(L)'
;NKLLSIALKQANIYLVTKSAAYNWDLCAAHAIIQSINGQILDLRQVINYYQENRTKQNVNLSQFEIIYNNIKPNKFQPKDYAC
;
A
#
# COMPACT_ATOMS: atom_id res chain seq x y z
N ASN A 1 10.15 -14.89 0.49
CA ASN A 1 9.08 -14.07 -0.10
C ASN A 1 8.57 -13.13 1.00
N LYS A 2 8.74 -11.80 0.86
CA LYS A 2 8.67 -10.86 2.01
C LYS A 2 7.25 -10.57 2.49
N LEU A 3 6.27 -10.49 1.59
CA LEU A 3 4.85 -10.34 1.93
C LEU A 3 4.29 -11.61 2.58
N LEU A 4 4.77 -12.78 2.17
CA LEU A 4 4.41 -14.05 2.80
C LEU A 4 4.87 -14.10 4.27
N SER A 5 6.05 -13.55 4.59
CA SER A 5 6.49 -13.46 5.99
C SER A 5 5.58 -12.57 6.85
N ILE A 6 4.94 -11.55 6.28
CA ILE A 6 3.89 -10.77 6.96
C ILE A 6 2.64 -11.64 7.15
N ALA A 7 2.18 -12.33 6.10
CA ALA A 7 1.01 -13.19 6.16
C ALA A 7 1.16 -14.33 7.19
N LEU A 8 2.38 -14.88 7.32
CA LEU A 8 2.73 -15.91 8.31
C LEU A 8 3.03 -15.36 9.71
N LYS A 9 2.85 -14.04 9.94
CA LYS A 9 3.17 -13.36 11.21
C LYS A 9 4.65 -13.50 11.65
N GLN A 10 5.55 -13.75 10.72
CA GLN A 10 7.01 -13.80 10.96
C GLN A 10 7.64 -12.40 10.96
N ALA A 11 6.93 -11.41 10.42
CA ALA A 11 7.28 -10.00 10.49
C ALA A 11 6.01 -9.15 10.71
N ASN A 12 6.14 -8.02 11.38
CA ASN A 12 5.01 -7.11 11.64
C ASN A 12 4.84 -6.06 10.54
N ILE A 13 5.94 -5.58 9.95
CA ILE A 13 5.93 -4.50 8.96
C ILE A 13 6.93 -4.83 7.85
N TYR A 14 6.52 -4.62 6.61
CA TYR A 14 7.40 -4.66 5.44
C TYR A 14 7.41 -3.28 4.76
N LEU A 15 8.55 -2.61 4.78
CA LEU A 15 8.74 -1.28 4.20
C LEU A 15 9.40 -1.40 2.82
N VAL A 16 8.80 -0.77 1.80
CA VAL A 16 9.35 -0.70 0.45
C VAL A 16 9.65 0.75 0.09
N THR A 17 10.92 1.07 -0.12
CA THR A 17 11.37 2.44 -0.43
C THR A 17 11.66 2.67 -1.91
N LYS A 18 11.86 1.60 -2.69
CA LYS A 18 12.09 1.66 -4.14
C LYS A 18 10.81 1.29 -4.90
N SER A 19 10.53 2.02 -5.97
CA SER A 19 9.41 1.75 -6.87
C SER A 19 9.70 0.52 -7.73
N ALA A 20 9.54 -0.67 -7.16
CA ALA A 20 9.76 -1.95 -7.85
C ALA A 20 8.60 -2.93 -7.71
N ALA A 21 7.51 -2.54 -7.03
CA ALA A 21 6.31 -3.35 -6.91
C ALA A 21 5.23 -2.76 -7.82
N TYR A 22 4.69 -3.60 -8.70
CA TYR A 22 3.56 -3.25 -9.54
C TYR A 22 2.24 -3.77 -8.94
N ASN A 23 1.11 -3.28 -9.44
CA ASN A 23 -0.22 -3.66 -8.95
C ASN A 23 -0.45 -5.19 -8.98
N TRP A 24 0.01 -5.85 -10.04
CA TRP A 24 -0.09 -7.30 -10.22
C TRP A 24 0.81 -8.11 -9.27
N ASP A 25 1.90 -7.54 -8.76
CA ASP A 25 2.71 -8.17 -7.70
C ASP A 25 2.01 -8.08 -6.33
N LEU A 26 1.20 -7.04 -6.13
CA LEU A 26 0.64 -6.67 -4.84
C LEU A 26 -0.78 -7.19 -4.63
N CYS A 27 -1.63 -7.27 -5.65
CA CYS A 27 -3.06 -7.49 -5.45
C CYS A 27 -3.39 -8.83 -4.78
N ALA A 28 -2.71 -9.91 -5.17
CA ALA A 28 -2.89 -11.21 -4.52
C ALA A 28 -2.45 -11.18 -3.04
N ALA A 29 -1.29 -10.57 -2.77
CA ALA A 29 -0.79 -10.43 -1.41
C ALA A 29 -1.67 -9.50 -0.57
N HIS A 30 -2.23 -8.44 -1.16
CA HIS A 30 -3.11 -7.49 -0.49
C HIS A 30 -4.41 -8.16 -0.06
N ALA A 31 -5.03 -8.98 -0.91
CA ALA A 31 -6.22 -9.75 -0.56
C ALA A 31 -5.96 -10.69 0.64
N ILE A 32 -4.83 -11.39 0.63
CA ILE A 32 -4.43 -12.26 1.76
C ILE A 32 -4.21 -11.43 3.03
N ILE A 33 -3.46 -10.32 2.93
CA ILE A 33 -3.16 -9.44 4.07
C ILE A 33 -4.45 -8.82 4.64
N GLN A 34 -5.39 -8.40 3.80
CA GLN A 34 -6.71 -7.90 4.24
C GLN A 34 -7.51 -8.95 4.99
N SER A 35 -7.48 -10.22 4.54
CA SER A 35 -8.20 -11.32 5.21
C SER A 35 -7.72 -11.56 6.65
N ILE A 36 -6.52 -11.11 7.00
CA ILE A 36 -5.94 -11.18 8.35
C ILE A 36 -5.89 -9.82 9.06
N ASN A 37 -6.77 -8.88 8.65
CA ASN A 37 -6.87 -7.51 9.18
C ASN A 37 -5.60 -6.65 9.01
N GLY A 38 -4.72 -7.01 8.07
CA GLY A 38 -3.60 -6.16 7.68
C GLY A 38 -3.98 -5.20 6.54
N GLN A 39 -3.08 -4.26 6.22
CA GLN A 39 -3.27 -3.30 5.14
C GLN A 39 -1.96 -3.09 4.36
N ILE A 40 -2.07 -2.73 3.08
CA ILE A 40 -0.93 -2.25 2.27
C ILE A 40 -1.16 -0.78 1.95
N LEU A 41 -0.22 0.07 2.34
CA LEU A 41 -0.33 1.53 2.25
C LEU A 41 0.68 2.12 1.27
N ASP A 42 0.32 3.23 0.62
CA ASP A 42 1.27 4.04 -0.16
C ASP A 42 2.16 4.86 0.78
N LEU A 43 3.40 4.41 0.94
CA LEU A 43 4.39 5.03 1.81
C LEU A 43 4.63 6.52 1.50
N ARG A 44 4.59 6.92 0.22
CA ARG A 44 4.85 8.31 -0.16
C ARG A 44 3.71 9.22 0.28
N GLN A 45 2.47 8.77 0.13
CA GLN A 45 1.31 9.52 0.61
C GLN A 45 1.31 9.66 2.13
N VAL A 46 1.64 8.59 2.85
CA VAL A 46 1.77 8.60 4.31
C VAL A 46 2.83 9.61 4.75
N ILE A 47 4.04 9.57 4.17
CA ILE A 47 5.13 10.49 4.53
C ILE A 47 4.72 11.94 4.27
N ASN A 48 4.14 12.25 3.11
CA ASN A 48 3.70 13.60 2.78
C ASN A 48 2.64 14.10 3.77
N TYR A 49 1.65 13.26 4.08
CA TYR A 49 0.62 13.60 5.05
C TYR A 49 1.21 13.89 6.43
N TYR A 50 2.17 13.07 6.90
CA TYR A 50 2.84 13.27 8.17
C TYR A 50 3.68 14.54 8.21
N GLN A 51 4.33 14.91 7.11
CA GLN A 51 5.10 16.17 7.03
C GLN A 51 4.18 17.39 7.15
N GLU A 52 3.00 17.35 6.54
CA GLU A 52 2.02 18.44 6.55
C GLU A 52 1.23 18.51 7.87
N ASN A 53 1.00 17.37 8.53
CA ASN A 53 0.07 17.26 9.66
C ASN A 53 0.74 16.76 10.96
N ARG A 54 1.98 17.17 11.22
CA ARG A 54 2.80 16.71 12.37
C ARG A 54 2.12 16.71 13.74
N THR A 55 1.13 17.59 13.95
CA THR A 55 0.46 17.79 15.24
C THR A 55 -0.86 17.04 15.39
N LYS A 56 -1.39 16.42 14.32
CA LYS A 56 -2.68 15.70 14.39
C LYS A 56 -2.49 14.33 15.05
N GLN A 57 -3.20 14.14 16.16
CA GLN A 57 -3.41 12.82 16.77
C GLN A 57 -4.63 12.16 16.11
N ASN A 58 -4.62 10.83 15.97
CA ASN A 58 -5.63 10.02 15.27
C ASN A 58 -5.65 10.17 13.75
N VAL A 59 -4.65 9.60 13.09
CA VAL A 59 -4.61 9.47 11.62
C VAL A 59 -5.33 8.19 11.21
N ASN A 60 -6.40 8.32 10.41
CA ASN A 60 -7.02 7.17 9.77
C ASN A 60 -6.09 6.64 8.67
N LEU A 61 -5.50 5.46 8.84
CA LEU A 61 -4.56 4.90 7.87
C LEU A 61 -5.22 4.34 6.60
N SER A 62 -6.51 3.99 6.67
CA SER A 62 -7.26 3.46 5.53
C SER A 62 -7.34 4.44 4.35
N GLN A 63 -7.13 5.74 4.61
CA GLN A 63 -7.09 6.75 3.55
C GLN A 63 -5.86 6.63 2.63
N PHE A 64 -4.82 5.89 3.05
CA PHE A 64 -3.58 5.70 2.29
C PHE A 64 -3.46 4.31 1.66
N GLU A 65 -4.52 3.49 1.74
CA GLU A 65 -4.54 2.15 1.20
C GLU A 65 -4.46 2.17 -0.34
N ILE A 66 -3.72 1.22 -0.92
CA ILE A 66 -3.55 1.16 -2.37
C ILE A 66 -4.88 0.77 -3.03
N ILE A 67 -5.26 1.53 -4.07
CA ILE A 67 -6.46 1.28 -4.89
C ILE A 67 -6.02 0.89 -6.30
N TYR A 68 -6.33 -0.34 -6.72
CA TYR A 68 -5.86 -0.91 -7.99
C TYR A 68 -6.55 -0.36 -9.25
N ASN A 69 -7.73 0.25 -9.12
CA ASN A 69 -8.56 0.75 -10.23
C ASN A 69 -8.80 2.26 -10.21
N ASN A 70 -7.83 3.06 -9.75
CA ASN A 70 -7.96 4.52 -9.75
C ASN A 70 -7.64 5.10 -11.13
N ILE A 71 -8.58 4.97 -12.08
CA ILE A 71 -8.48 5.54 -13.43
C ILE A 71 -8.42 7.07 -13.32
N LYS A 72 -7.22 7.65 -13.32
CA LYS A 72 -7.08 9.09 -13.60
C LYS A 72 -7.26 9.29 -15.10
N PRO A 73 -8.25 10.07 -15.55
CA PRO A 73 -8.73 10.05 -16.95
C PRO A 73 -7.71 10.48 -18.01
N ASN A 74 -6.48 10.89 -17.68
CA ASN A 74 -5.56 11.48 -18.67
C ASN A 74 -4.06 11.12 -18.55
N LYS A 75 -3.66 10.08 -17.79
CA LYS A 75 -2.28 9.57 -17.84
C LYS A 75 -2.25 8.06 -17.59
N PHE A 76 -2.24 7.27 -18.65
CA PHE A 76 -1.94 5.84 -18.60
C PHE A 76 -0.51 5.66 -18.06
N GLN A 77 -0.34 4.99 -16.91
CA GLN A 77 0.96 4.62 -16.38
C GLN A 77 1.11 3.10 -16.39
N PRO A 78 2.31 2.54 -16.68
CA PRO A 78 2.54 1.09 -16.69
C PRO A 78 2.29 0.38 -15.36
N LYS A 79 2.07 1.11 -14.27
CA LYS A 79 1.66 0.56 -12.98
C LYS A 79 0.15 0.27 -12.92
N ASP A 80 -0.63 0.76 -13.88
CA ASP A 80 -2.08 0.67 -13.94
C ASP A 80 -2.58 -0.64 -14.59
N TYR A 81 -1.70 -1.63 -14.82
CA TYR A 81 -2.18 -2.98 -15.16
C TYR A 81 -3.02 -3.47 -13.98
N ALA A 82 -4.33 -3.52 -14.23
CA ALA A 82 -5.34 -3.88 -13.27
C ALA A 82 -5.09 -5.29 -12.71
N CYS A 83 -5.48 -5.46 -11.45
CA CYS A 83 -6.10 -6.69 -11.00
C CYS A 83 -7.62 -6.44 -11.00
#